data_AF-A0A0W4ZCD0-F1
#
_entry.id   AF-A0A0W4ZCD0-F1
#
_cell.length_a   1.000
_cell.length_b   1.000
_cell.length_c   1.000
_cell.angle_alpha   90.00
_cell.angle_beta   90.00
_cell.angle_gamma   90.00
#
_symmetry.space_group_name_H-M   'P 1'
#
loop_
_entity.id
_entity.type
_entity.pdbx_description
1 polymer ?
#
loop_
_entity_poly.entity_id
_entity_poly.type
_entity_poly.pdbx_seq_one_letter_code
_entity_poly.pdbx_strand_id
1 'polypeptide(L)'
;MDPKVLKKLPPTLAGFLRRHSAASIEGGAAAANLFKCVKNKETGCWKDPIYSLRRQAVLRKEAERYGFSEWLPTRKDSKRAPMNGISRWKGTLDERTRAQRIARIQKALEEQPQKIAVWKAEKKKKLSEKDIFIS
;
A
#
# COMPACT_ATOMS: atom_id res chain seq x y z
N MET A 1 -13.06 36.23 17.46
CA MET A 1 -12.31 35.28 18.29
C MET A 1 -11.60 36.04 19.39
N ASP A 2 -11.82 35.66 20.65
CA ASP A 2 -11.30 36.43 21.78
C ASP A 2 -9.77 36.40 21.79
N PRO A 3 -9.09 37.58 21.83
CA PRO A 3 -7.64 37.65 21.78
C PRO A 3 -6.97 36.96 22.97
N LYS A 4 -7.68 36.84 24.10
CA LYS A 4 -7.23 36.11 25.30
C LYS A 4 -7.17 34.60 25.07
N VAL A 5 -8.11 34.05 24.29
CA VAL A 5 -8.15 32.62 23.94
C VAL A 5 -7.02 32.29 22.97
N LEU A 6 -6.78 33.15 21.98
CA LEU A 6 -5.71 32.96 20.99
C LEU A 6 -4.30 32.91 21.61
N LYS A 7 -4.07 33.60 22.73
CA LYS A 7 -2.77 33.58 23.45
C LYS A 7 -2.48 32.24 24.12
N LYS A 8 -3.49 31.42 24.40
CA LYS A 8 -3.35 30.10 25.03
C LYS A 8 -3.14 28.98 24.02
N LEU A 9 -3.28 29.27 22.73
CA LEU A 9 -3.16 28.30 21.64
C LEU A 9 -1.73 28.22 21.11
N PRO A 10 -1.35 27.11 20.46
CA PRO A 10 -0.10 27.01 19.71
C PRO A 10 0.02 28.13 18.68
N PRO A 11 1.23 28.69 18.46
CA PRO A 11 1.43 29.84 17.58
C PRO A 11 1.01 29.56 16.13
N THR A 12 1.12 28.30 15.70
CA THR A 12 0.66 27.76 14.42
C THR A 12 -0.85 27.88 14.25
N LEU A 13 -1.63 27.31 15.16
CA LEU A 13 -3.09 27.37 15.17
C LEU A 13 -3.59 28.80 15.39
N ALA A 14 -3.01 29.53 16.35
CA ALA A 14 -3.37 30.92 16.63
C ALA A 14 -3.12 31.83 15.42
N GLY A 15 -2.01 31.63 14.70
CA GLY A 15 -1.69 32.37 13.49
C GLY A 15 -2.64 32.04 12.34
N PHE A 16 -3.06 30.79 12.21
CA PHE A 16 -4.06 30.37 11.22
C PHE A 16 -5.43 31.02 11.48
N LEU A 17 -5.95 30.89 12.71
CA LEU A 17 -7.26 31.45 13.11
C LEU A 17 -7.28 32.99 13.09
N ARG A 18 -6.11 33.63 13.20
CA ARG A 18 -5.99 35.09 13.06
C ARG A 18 -6.12 35.56 11.61
N ARG A 19 -5.56 34.79 10.66
CA ARG A 19 -5.54 35.16 9.24
C ARG A 19 -6.81 34.77 8.51
N HIS A 20 -7.48 33.70 8.94
CA HIS A 20 -8.65 33.15 8.26
C HIS A 20 -9.83 33.11 9.22
N SER A 21 -10.92 33.78 8.86
CA SER A 21 -12.19 33.70 9.59
C SER A 21 -12.92 32.38 9.27
N ALA A 22 -13.78 31.89 10.17
CA ALA A 22 -14.55 30.66 9.96
C ALA A 22 -15.28 30.62 8.60
N ALA A 23 -15.90 31.74 8.20
CA ALA A 23 -16.57 31.88 6.91
C ALA A 23 -15.63 31.79 5.69
N SER A 24 -14.37 32.21 5.84
CA SER A 24 -13.33 32.07 4.81
C SER A 24 -12.79 30.64 4.75
N ILE A 25 -12.92 29.87 5.84
CA ILE A 25 -12.38 28.52 5.98
C ILE A 25 -13.33 27.46 5.40
N GLU A 26 -14.65 27.61 5.56
CA GLU A 26 -15.61 26.65 5.00
C GLU A 26 -15.77 26.74 3.47
N GLY A 27 -15.25 27.80 2.85
CA GLY A 27 -15.36 28.00 1.42
C GLY A 27 -16.81 28.31 1.02
N GLY A 28 -17.34 29.45 1.46
CA GLY A 28 -18.45 30.07 0.76
C GLY A 28 -18.10 30.25 -0.73
N ALA A 29 -19.09 30.33 -1.61
CA ALA A 29 -18.96 30.26 -3.08
C ALA A 29 -17.90 31.18 -3.74
N ALA A 30 -17.35 32.16 -3.02
CA ALA A 30 -16.28 33.05 -3.45
C ALA A 30 -14.88 32.77 -2.83
N ALA A 31 -14.76 31.97 -1.77
CA ALA A 31 -13.49 31.72 -1.07
C ALA A 31 -12.91 30.34 -1.41
N ALA A 32 -11.75 30.32 -2.07
CA ALA A 32 -11.05 29.08 -2.40
C ALA A 32 -10.63 28.32 -1.13
N ASN A 33 -10.92 27.02 -1.08
CA ASN A 33 -10.54 26.16 0.05
C ASN A 33 -9.01 26.10 0.20
N LEU A 34 -8.50 26.59 1.33
CA LEU A 34 -7.06 26.77 1.61
C LEU A 34 -6.27 25.44 1.67
N PHE A 35 -6.97 24.32 1.87
CA PHE A 35 -6.38 23.00 2.04
C PHE A 35 -6.43 22.13 0.78
N LYS A 36 -7.15 22.58 -0.26
CA LYS A 36 -7.29 21.84 -1.51
C LYS A 36 -6.46 22.49 -2.62
N CYS A 37 -6.03 21.66 -3.56
CA CYS A 37 -5.46 22.15 -4.81
C CYS A 37 -6.56 22.86 -5.60
N VAL A 38 -6.20 23.98 -6.24
CA VAL A 38 -7.12 24.76 -7.06
C VAL A 38 -6.59 24.78 -8.48
N LYS A 39 -7.45 24.47 -9.45
CA LYS A 39 -7.10 24.56 -10.86
C LYS A 39 -7.19 26.02 -11.30
N ASN A 40 -6.13 26.55 -11.90
CA ASN A 40 -6.17 27.87 -12.51
C ASN A 40 -7.10 27.83 -13.74
N LYS A 41 -8.07 28.75 -13.81
CA LYS A 41 -9.06 28.80 -14.89
C LYS A 41 -8.44 29.16 -16.23
N GLU A 42 -7.45 30.05 -16.22
CA GLU A 42 -6.80 30.56 -17.43
C GLU A 42 -5.75 29.58 -17.96
N THR A 43 -4.81 29.15 -17.12
CA THR A 43 -3.70 28.29 -17.54
C THR A 43 -4.01 26.80 -17.50
N GLY A 44 -5.10 26.40 -16.85
CA GLY A 44 -5.46 24.99 -16.66
C GLY A 44 -4.56 24.21 -15.68
N CYS A 45 -3.45 24.78 -15.22
CA CYS A 45 -2.54 24.14 -14.28
C CYS A 45 -3.14 24.05 -12.87
N TRP A 46 -2.81 22.97 -12.15
CA TRP A 46 -3.16 22.83 -10.74
C TRP A 46 -2.16 23.58 -9.87
N LYS A 47 -2.66 24.44 -8.99
CA LYS A 47 -1.87 25.08 -7.95
C LYS A 47 -1.93 24.23 -6.69
N ASP A 48 -0.78 24.11 -6.03
CA ASP A 48 -0.65 23.49 -4.72
C ASP A 48 -1.52 24.21 -3.67
N PRO A 49 -1.96 23.50 -2.62
CA PRO A 49 -2.71 24.12 -1.53
C PRO A 49 -1.82 25.13 -0.80
N ILE A 50 -2.42 26.24 -0.35
CA ILE A 50 -1.71 27.31 0.38
C ILE A 50 -1.01 26.76 1.63
N TYR A 51 -1.64 25.79 2.29
CA TYR A 51 -1.04 25.01 3.36
C TYR A 51 -0.71 23.61 2.85
N SER A 52 0.56 23.21 2.92
CA SER A 52 0.97 21.85 2.55
C SER A 52 0.36 20.79 3.47
N LEU A 53 0.26 19.54 3.00
CA LEU A 53 -0.34 18.43 3.75
C LEU A 53 0.24 18.27 5.16
N ARG A 54 1.55 18.49 5.34
CA ARG A 54 2.21 18.49 6.65
C ARG A 54 1.63 19.57 7.57
N ARG A 55 1.52 20.81 7.08
CA ARG A 55 0.99 21.95 7.85
C ARG A 55 -0.48 21.76 8.17
N GLN A 56 -1.26 21.24 7.22
CA GLN A 56 -2.67 20.86 7.44
C GLN A 56 -2.80 19.83 8.57
N ALA A 57 -1.96 18.80 8.59
CA ALA A 57 -1.97 17.76 9.62
C ALA A 57 -1.60 18.31 11.01
N VAL A 58 -0.61 19.22 11.08
CA VAL A 58 -0.24 19.90 12.34
C VAL A 58 -1.41 20.73 12.86
N LEU A 59 -2.00 21.60 12.01
CA LEU A 59 -3.15 22.42 12.38
C LEU A 59 -4.33 21.59 12.87
N ARG A 60 -4.59 20.46 12.22
CA ARG A 60 -5.68 19.56 12.61
C ARG A 60 -5.44 18.89 13.96
N LYS A 61 -4.22 18.36 14.18
CA LYS A 61 -3.86 17.76 15.47
C LYS A 61 -3.96 18.76 16.62
N GLU A 62 -3.54 19.99 16.38
CA GLU A 62 -3.66 21.07 17.36
C GLU A 62 -5.13 21.43 17.59
N ALA A 63 -5.91 21.62 16.54
CA ALA A 63 -7.31 21.97 16.68
C ALA A 63 -8.14 20.89 17.36
N GLU A 64 -7.88 19.61 17.09
CA GLU A 64 -8.48 18.48 17.79
C GLU A 64 -8.14 18.52 19.29
N ARG A 65 -6.87 18.78 19.63
CA ARG A 65 -6.41 18.90 21.03
C ARG A 65 -7.07 20.05 21.79
N TYR A 66 -7.29 21.19 21.14
CA TYR A 66 -7.82 22.41 21.77
C TYR A 66 -9.32 22.64 21.50
N GLY A 67 -10.03 21.70 20.87
CA GLY A 67 -11.47 21.80 20.63
C GLY A 67 -11.90 22.75 19.49
N PHE A 68 -10.98 23.11 18.58
CA PHE A 68 -11.26 23.96 17.42
C PHE A 68 -11.40 23.15 16.11
N SER A 69 -11.67 21.85 16.18
CA SER A 69 -11.73 20.98 15.00
C SER A 69 -12.79 21.44 13.99
N GLU A 70 -13.94 21.92 14.47
CA GLU A 70 -15.06 22.39 13.64
C GLU A 70 -14.72 23.65 12.84
N TRP A 71 -13.72 24.41 13.28
CA TRP A 71 -13.31 25.66 12.64
C TRP A 71 -12.44 25.44 11.40
N LEU A 72 -12.02 24.20 11.13
CA LEU A 72 -11.19 23.84 10.00
C LEU A 72 -12.01 23.14 8.91
N PRO A 73 -11.61 23.22 7.63
CA PRO A 73 -12.32 22.55 6.56
C PRO A 73 -12.34 21.04 6.81
N THR A 74 -13.53 20.45 6.80
CA THR A 74 -13.73 19.02 6.97
C THR A 74 -12.97 18.24 5.88
N ARG A 75 -12.22 17.23 6.28
CA ARG A 75 -11.72 16.24 5.30
C ARG A 75 -12.88 15.29 5.04
N LYS A 76 -13.08 14.93 3.77
CA LYS A 76 -13.94 13.79 3.45
C LYS A 76 -13.30 12.58 4.11
N ASP A 77 -13.91 12.07 5.18
CA ASP A 77 -13.41 10.90 5.87
C ASP A 77 -13.55 9.70 4.95
N SER A 78 -12.45 9.35 4.26
CA SER A 78 -12.36 8.06 3.61
C SER A 78 -12.18 7.04 4.73
N LYS A 79 -13.26 6.33 5.10
CA LYS A 79 -13.15 5.11 5.90
C LYS A 79 -11.98 4.28 5.35
N ARG A 80 -11.00 3.96 6.19
CA ARG A 80 -9.80 3.25 5.73
C ARG A 80 -10.22 1.84 5.34
N ALA A 81 -10.16 1.53 4.05
CA ALA A 81 -10.31 0.16 3.59
C ALA A 81 -9.14 -0.69 4.15
N PRO A 82 -9.37 -1.98 4.49
CA PRO A 82 -8.29 -2.86 4.87
C PRO A 82 -7.27 -2.98 3.72
N MET A 83 -5.99 -3.16 4.06
CA MET A 83 -4.95 -3.36 3.06
C MET A 83 -5.19 -4.67 2.29
N ASN A 84 -4.87 -4.68 0.99
CA ASN A 84 -5.00 -5.88 0.17
C ASN A 84 -4.19 -7.07 0.71
N GLY A 85 -3.05 -6.84 1.36
CA GLY A 85 -2.27 -7.92 1.98
C GLY A 85 -2.99 -8.60 3.16
N ILE A 86 -3.89 -7.87 3.83
CA ILE A 86 -4.73 -8.41 4.91
C ILE A 86 -5.98 -9.07 4.33
N SER A 87 -6.61 -8.42 3.34
CA SER A 87 -7.84 -8.91 2.71
C SER A 87 -7.64 -10.10 1.78
N ARG A 88 -6.54 -10.10 1.02
CA ARG A 88 -6.21 -11.06 -0.04
C ARG A 88 -4.71 -11.33 -0.05
N TRP A 89 -4.25 -12.08 0.95
CA TRP A 89 -2.87 -12.53 0.99
C TRP A 89 -2.59 -13.50 -0.16
N LYS A 90 -1.52 -13.25 -0.91
CA LYS A 90 -1.11 -14.03 -2.09
C LYS A 90 -0.55 -15.42 -1.75
N GLY A 91 -0.09 -15.62 -0.51
CA GLY A 91 0.70 -16.79 -0.13
C GLY A 91 2.15 -16.74 -0.63
N THR A 92 2.99 -17.58 -0.04
CA THR A 92 4.41 -17.69 -0.43
C THR A 92 4.58 -18.40 -1.79
N LEU A 93 5.78 -18.37 -2.39
CA LEU A 93 6.02 -19.13 -3.63
C LEU A 93 5.90 -20.65 -3.41
N ASP A 94 6.34 -21.11 -2.24
CA ASP A 94 6.32 -22.52 -1.87
C ASP A 94 4.88 -23.06 -1.77
N GLU A 95 4.00 -22.36 -1.06
CA GLU A 95 2.59 -22.69 -0.93
C GLU A 95 1.90 -22.77 -2.30
N ARG A 96 2.15 -21.79 -3.17
CA ARG A 96 1.54 -21.71 -4.50
C ARG A 96 1.99 -22.84 -5.43
N THR A 97 3.23 -23.31 -5.30
CA THR A 97 3.79 -24.34 -6.19
C THR A 97 3.74 -25.74 -5.60
N ARG A 98 3.33 -25.88 -4.32
CA ARG A 98 3.30 -27.15 -3.59
C ARG A 98 2.52 -28.24 -4.31
N ALA A 99 1.32 -27.94 -4.82
CA ALA A 99 0.50 -28.93 -5.54
C ALA A 99 1.21 -29.47 -6.79
N GLN A 100 1.83 -28.59 -7.58
CA GLN A 100 2.59 -28.99 -8.77
C GLN A 100 3.80 -29.85 -8.41
N ARG A 101 4.51 -29.49 -7.34
CA ARG A 101 5.67 -30.25 -6.86
C ARG A 101 5.26 -31.65 -6.39
N ILE A 102 4.15 -31.78 -5.65
CA ILE A 102 3.62 -33.08 -5.22
C ILE A 102 3.25 -33.94 -6.45
N ALA A 103 2.54 -33.36 -7.42
CA ALA A 103 2.18 -34.06 -8.65
C ALA A 103 3.42 -34.55 -9.44
N ARG A 104 4.49 -33.74 -9.51
CA ARG A 104 5.77 -34.17 -10.11
C ARG A 104 6.41 -35.33 -9.36
N ILE A 105 6.37 -35.30 -8.02
CA ILE A 105 6.90 -36.38 -7.19
C ILE A 105 6.12 -37.68 -7.43
N GLN A 106 4.79 -37.62 -7.44
CA GLN A 106 3.93 -38.79 -7.68
C GLN A 106 4.22 -39.41 -9.05
N LYS A 107 4.22 -38.60 -10.11
CA LYS A 107 4.57 -39.06 -11.46
C LYS A 107 5.97 -39.68 -11.53
N ALA A 108 6.95 -39.08 -10.84
CA ALA A 108 8.30 -39.62 -10.79
C ALA A 108 8.37 -40.99 -10.11
N LEU A 109 7.57 -41.21 -9.05
CA LEU A 109 7.47 -42.50 -8.35
C LEU A 109 6.80 -43.58 -9.21
N GLU A 110 5.74 -43.23 -9.94
CA GLU A 110 5.04 -44.15 -10.85
C GLU A 110 5.94 -44.64 -11.99
N GLU A 111 6.73 -43.74 -12.58
CA GLU A 111 7.67 -44.06 -13.66
C GLU A 111 8.97 -44.72 -13.17
N GLN A 112 9.27 -44.65 -11.88
CA GLN A 112 10.51 -45.14 -11.28
C GLN A 112 10.79 -46.63 -11.55
N PRO A 113 9.87 -47.58 -11.31
CA PRO A 113 10.16 -49.00 -11.50
C PRO A 113 10.52 -49.36 -12.95
N GLN A 114 9.85 -48.74 -13.93
CA GLN A 114 10.15 -48.97 -15.35
C GLN A 114 11.54 -48.45 -15.71
N LYS A 115 11.90 -47.24 -15.26
CA LYS A 115 13.22 -46.66 -15.47
C LYS A 115 14.32 -47.54 -14.87
N ILE A 116 14.09 -48.08 -13.67
CA ILE A 116 15.03 -49.01 -13.01
C ILE A 116 15.18 -50.29 -13.83
N ALA A 117 14.08 -50.87 -14.33
CA ALA A 117 14.11 -52.11 -15.12
C ALA A 117 14.91 -51.93 -16.42
N VAL A 118 14.65 -50.86 -17.16
CA VAL A 118 15.38 -50.52 -18.40
C VAL A 118 16.87 -50.33 -18.11
N TRP A 119 17.22 -49.51 -17.12
CA TRP A 119 18.61 -49.27 -16.74
C TRP A 119 19.34 -50.56 -16.33
N LYS A 120 18.69 -51.45 -15.56
CA LYS A 120 19.27 -52.75 -15.18
C LYS A 120 19.48 -53.66 -16.41
N ALA A 121 18.52 -53.69 -17.34
CA ALA A 121 18.63 -54.51 -18.55
C ALA A 121 19.78 -54.05 -19.45
N GLU A 122 19.91 -52.73 -19.68
CA GLU A 122 21.02 -52.14 -20.42
C GLU A 122 22.37 -52.43 -19.77
N LYS A 123 22.45 -52.32 -18.43
CA LYS A 123 23.66 -52.64 -17.68
C LYS A 123 24.06 -54.11 -17.84
N LYS A 124 23.10 -55.03 -17.79
CA LYS A 124 23.34 -56.46 -18.00
C LYS A 124 23.85 -56.75 -19.41
N LYS A 125 23.23 -56.14 -20.43
CA LYS A 125 23.65 -56.27 -21.84
C LYS A 125 25.11 -55.81 -22.05
N LYS A 126 25.45 -54.65 -21.49
CA LYS A 126 26.83 -54.12 -21.54
C LYS A 126 27.84 -55.03 -20.82
N LEU A 127 27.42 -55.73 -19.76
CA LEU A 127 28.28 -56.68 -19.06
C LEU A 127 28.54 -57.93 -19.92
N SER A 128 27.48 -58.52 -20.50
CA SER A 128 27.64 -59.68 -21.39
C SER A 128 28.47 -59.38 -22.63
N GLU A 129 28.34 -58.18 -23.22
CA GLU A 129 29.17 -57.76 -24.36
C GLU A 129 30.66 -57.65 -24.00
N LYS A 130 30.98 -57.29 -22.75
CA LYS A 130 32.37 -57.26 -22.26
C LYS A 130 32.91 -58.65 -21.99
N ASP A 131 32.11 -59.55 -21.42
CA ASP A 131 32.52 -60.92 -21.12
C ASP A 131 32.84 -61.70 -22.42
N ILE A 132 32.10 -61.43 -23.51
CA ILE A 132 32.36 -62.00 -24.85
C ILE A 132 33.69 -61.52 -25.44
N PHE A 133 34.14 -60.31 -25.10
CA PHE A 133 35.37 -59.72 -25.66
C PHE A 133 36.64 -60.07 -24.85
N ILE A 134 36.48 -60.64 -23.65
CA ILE A 134 37.58 -61.04 -22.76
C ILE A 134 37.84 -62.57 -22.82
N SER A 135 36.90 -63.35 -23.38
CA SER A 135 37.07 -64.77 -23.71
C SER A 135 37.74 -64.98 -25.07
#